data_AF-A0A1C6YW17-F1
#
_entry.id   AF-A0A1C6YW17-F1
#
_cell.length_a   1.000
_cell.length_b   1.000
_cell.length_c   1.000
_cell.angle_alpha   90.00
_cell.angle_beta   90.00
_cell.angle_gamma   90.00
#
_symmetry.space_group_name_H-M   'P 1'
#
loop_
_entity.id
_entity.type
_entity.pdbx_description
1 polymer ?
#
loop_
_entity_poly.entity_id
_entity_poly.type
_entity_poly.pdbx_seq_one_letter_code
_entity_poly.pdbx_strand_id
1 'polypeptide(L)' 'MKGDNGGPAFPVAGSEHNYPIEGMTMRDYFAAKAMASIVRRWDGHSFGGGPESPQYKELAEAAYFIADAMLKARGE' A
#
# COMPACT_ATOMS: atom_id res chain seq x y z
N MET A 1 3.80 16.95 7.61
CA MET A 1 2.34 17.16 7.46
C MET A 1 1.64 15.85 7.77
N LYS A 2 0.45 15.91 8.37
CA LYS A 2 -0.38 14.73 8.58
C LYS A 2 -1.17 14.51 7.28
N GLY A 3 -0.98 13.37 6.62
CA GLY A 3 -2.13 12.71 5.97
C GLY A 3 -2.18 12.66 4.44
N ASP A 4 -1.11 12.94 3.74
CA ASP A 4 -1.07 12.76 2.29
C ASP A 4 -0.42 11.41 2.04
N ASN A 5 -1.23 10.35 1.89
CA ASN A 5 -0.74 9.03 1.45
C ASN A 5 -0.24 9.07 -0.03
N GLY A 6 0.46 10.15 -0.41
CA GLY A 6 0.90 10.50 -1.75
C GLY A 6 -0.21 10.89 -2.72
N GLY A 7 -1.40 11.25 -2.23
CA GLY A 7 -2.56 11.58 -3.06
C GLY A 7 -3.19 10.36 -3.75
N PRO A 8 -4.11 10.56 -4.72
CA PRO A 8 -4.77 9.45 -5.42
C PRO A 8 -3.79 8.69 -6.34
N ALA A 9 -3.88 7.35 -6.33
CA ALA A 9 -3.02 6.48 -7.14
C ALA A 9 -3.32 6.55 -8.64
N PHE A 10 -4.57 6.87 -8.98
CA PHE A 10 -5.06 6.95 -10.35
C PHE A 10 -5.86 8.25 -10.53
N PRO A 11 -6.05 8.71 -11.78
CA PRO A 11 -6.88 9.88 -12.04
C PRO A 11 -8.29 9.73 -11.46
N VAL A 12 -8.74 10.70 -10.69
CA VAL A 12 -10.13 10.78 -10.22
C VAL A 12 -10.93 11.48 -11.32
N ALA A 13 -11.99 10.83 -11.80
CA ALA A 13 -12.89 11.45 -12.78
C ALA A 13 -13.50 12.70 -12.15
N GLY A 14 -13.30 13.86 -12.79
CA GLY A 14 -13.94 15.10 -12.37
C GLY A 14 -15.45 14.99 -12.53
N SER A 15 -16.17 14.73 -11.44
CA SER A 15 -17.61 14.94 -11.42
C SER A 15 -17.89 16.44 -11.26
N GLU A 16 -19.03 16.92 -11.76
CA GLU A 16 -19.46 18.33 -11.69
C GLU A 16 -19.52 18.91 -10.25
N HIS A 17 -19.30 18.08 -9.23
CA HIS A 17 -19.29 18.46 -7.82
C HIS A 17 -17.97 18.23 -7.09
N ASN A 18 -16.90 17.81 -7.78
CA ASN A 18 -15.54 17.70 -7.24
C ASN A 18 -15.44 17.00 -5.86
N TYR A 19 -16.42 16.14 -5.53
CA TYR A 19 -16.30 15.26 -4.38
C TYR A 19 -15.20 14.26 -4.72
N PRO A 20 -14.13 14.15 -3.92
CA PRO A 20 -13.16 13.10 -4.12
C PRO A 20 -13.91 11.77 -4.05
N ILE A 21 -14.03 11.09 -5.19
CA ILE A 21 -14.47 9.70 -5.21
C ILE A 21 -13.34 8.98 -4.50
N GLU A 22 -13.59 8.56 -3.26
CA GLU A 22 -12.60 7.90 -2.40
C GLU A 22 -11.93 6.76 -3.18
N GLY A 23 -10.70 6.98 -3.61
CA GLY A 23 -9.91 6.06 -4.43
C GLY A 23 -8.70 5.55 -3.66
N MET A 24 -8.00 4.58 -4.23
CA MET A 24 -6.73 4.09 -3.68
C MET A 24 -5.70 5.22 -3.60
N THR A 25 -4.97 5.32 -2.51
CA THR A 25 -3.88 6.30 -2.37
C THR A 25 -2.59 5.79 -3.00
N MET A 26 -1.65 6.67 -3.36
CA MET A 26 -0.34 6.27 -3.88
C MET A 26 0.42 5.36 -2.90
N ARG A 27 0.24 5.58 -1.60
CA ARG A 27 0.75 4.70 -0.54
C ARG A 27 0.20 3.29 -0.66
N ASP A 28 -1.11 3.15 -0.77
CA ASP A 28 -1.78 1.85 -0.91
C ASP A 28 -1.33 1.13 -2.19
N TYR A 29 -1.17 1.88 -3.29
CA TYR A 29 -0.69 1.34 -4.55
C TYR A 29 0.76 0.84 -4.48
N PHE A 30 1.66 1.62 -3.88
CA PHE A 30 3.04 1.20 -3.66
C PHE A 30 3.13 0.00 -2.73
N ALA A 31 2.34 -0.02 -1.65
CA ALA A 31 2.26 -1.15 -0.74
C ALA A 31 1.78 -2.41 -1.47
N ALA A 32 0.73 -2.32 -2.29
CA ALA A 32 0.24 -3.44 -3.08
C ALA A 32 1.31 -4.01 -4.04
N LYS A 33 2.09 -3.14 -4.70
CA LYS A 33 3.21 -3.56 -5.55
C LYS A 33 4.33 -4.24 -4.77
N ALA A 34 4.69 -3.69 -3.61
CA ALA A 34 5.69 -4.28 -2.74
C ALA A 34 5.24 -5.67 -2.22
N MET A 35 4.00 -5.74 -1.74
CA MET A 35 3.36 -6.96 -1.24
C MET A 35 3.43 -8.11 -2.25
N ALA A 36 3.11 -7.85 -3.52
CA ALA A 36 3.14 -8.87 -4.57
C ALA A 36 4.53 -9.53 -4.72
N SER A 37 5.61 -8.77 -4.48
CA SER A 37 6.98 -9.27 -4.52
C SER A 37 7.41 -9.96 -3.22
N ILE A 38 6.97 -9.41 -2.08
CA ILE A 38 7.25 -9.94 -0.73
C ILE A 38 6.64 -11.33 -0.57
N VAL A 39 5.36 -11.48 -0.91
CA VAL A 39 4.62 -12.75 -0.86
C VAL A 39 5.28 -13.83 -1.72
N ARG A 40 5.87 -13.46 -2.86
CA ARG A 40 6.57 -14.39 -3.76
C ARG A 40 7.93 -14.87 -3.21
N ARG A 41 8.58 -14.08 -2.35
CA ARG A 41 9.90 -14.42 -1.76
C ARG A 41 9.80 -15.24 -0.48
N TRP A 42 8.62 -15.37 0.12
CA TRP A 42 8.43 -16.21 1.30
C TRP A 42 8.61 -17.68 0.90
N ASP A 43 9.56 -18.32 1.56
CA ASP A 43 10.41 -19.44 1.15
C ASP A 43 9.76 -20.83 1.22
N GLY A 44 8.47 -20.93 0.91
CA GLY A 44 7.77 -22.22 0.81
C GLY A 44 7.13 -22.70 2.12
N HIS A 45 7.14 -21.88 3.17
CA HIS A 45 6.22 -22.07 4.29
C HIS A 45 4.82 -21.60 3.90
N SER A 46 3.83 -22.50 3.94
CA SER A 46 2.41 -22.13 3.82
C SER A 46 2.10 -21.01 4.80
N PHE A 47 1.35 -20.00 4.35
CA PHE A 47 0.81 -19.01 5.25
C PHE A 47 -0.10 -19.68 6.29
N GLY A 48 0.47 -20.00 7.44
CA GLY A 48 -0.21 -20.66 8.55
C GLY A 48 -0.78 -19.65 9.52
N GLY A 49 -1.69 -20.10 10.39
CA GLY A 49 -2.20 -19.28 11.50
C GLY A 49 -3.48 -18.48 11.20
N GLY A 50 -4.03 -18.55 9.99
CA GLY A 50 -5.28 -17.87 9.64
C GLY A 50 -5.15 -16.34 9.62
N PRO A 51 -6.26 -15.59 9.62
CA PRO A 51 -6.25 -14.12 9.49
C PRO A 51 -5.39 -13.39 10.53
N GLU A 52 -5.21 -13.97 11.72
CA GLU A 52 -4.42 -13.40 12.83
C GLU A 52 -2.96 -13.88 12.84
N SER A 53 -2.50 -14.49 11.75
CA SER A 53 -1.11 -14.89 11.56
C SER A 53 -0.16 -13.70 11.76
N PRO A 54 0.84 -13.81 12.66
CA PRO A 54 1.89 -12.80 12.78
C PRO A 54 2.63 -12.56 11.46
N GLN A 55 2.73 -13.59 10.61
CA GLN A 55 3.37 -13.47 9.30
C GLN A 55 2.59 -12.52 8.39
N TYR A 56 1.25 -12.62 8.33
CA TYR A 56 0.47 -11.68 7.53
C TYR A 56 0.61 -10.24 7.99
N LYS A 57 0.69 -10.02 9.30
CA LYS A 57 0.92 -8.68 9.87
C LYS A 57 2.29 -8.13 9.45
N GLU A 58 3.36 -8.90 9.62
CA GLU A 58 4.72 -8.48 9.29
C GLU A 58 4.88 -8.17 7.80
N LEU A 59 4.30 -8.99 6.92
CA LEU A 59 4.35 -8.78 5.47
C LEU A 59 3.59 -7.52 5.05
N ALA A 60 2.44 -7.25 5.69
CA ALA A 60 1.67 -6.02 5.48
C ALA A 60 2.47 -4.78 5.91
N GLU A 61 3.06 -4.80 7.10
CA GLU A 61 3.90 -3.70 7.61
C GLU A 61 5.11 -3.46 6.70
N ALA A 62 5.81 -4.52 6.28
CA ALA A 62 6.94 -4.41 5.36
C ALA A 62 6.57 -3.76 4.02
N ALA A 63 5.40 -4.12 3.46
CA ALA A 63 4.91 -3.51 2.22
C ALA A 63 4.66 -2.00 2.39
N TYR A 64 4.07 -1.58 3.52
CA TYR A 64 3.84 -0.16 3.81
C TYR A 64 5.13 0.61 4.09
N PHE A 65 6.13 0.01 4.74
CA PHE A 65 7.43 0.67 4.91
C PHE A 65 8.13 0.96 3.58
N ILE A 66 8.03 0.05 2.61
CA ILE A 66 8.54 0.29 1.26
C ILE A 66 7.74 1.41 0.58
N ALA A 67 6.41 1.42 0.72
CA ALA A 67 5.57 2.48 0.19
C ALA A 67 5.95 3.86 0.74
N ASP A 68 6.16 3.97 2.04
CA ASP A 68 6.57 5.20 2.71
C ASP A 68 7.97 5.64 2.24
N ALA A 69 8.89 4.71 2.02
CA ALA A 69 10.21 5.00 1.45
C ALA A 69 10.11 5.52 0.00
N MET A 70 9.19 4.98 -0.81
CA MET A 70 8.96 5.43 -2.18
C MET A 70 8.36 6.83 -2.23
N LEU A 71 7.42 7.16 -1.32
CA LEU A 71 6.86 8.50 -1.19
C LEU A 71 7.94 9.51 -0.78
N LYS A 72 8.75 9.17 0.22
CA LYS A 72 9.88 10.00 0.64
C LYS A 72 10.87 10.24 -0.50
N ALA A 73 11.17 9.22 -1.31
CA ALA A 73 12.05 9.34 -2.48
C ALA A 73 11.46 10.26 -3.57
N ARG A 74 10.13 10.39 -3.63
CA ARG A 74 9.41 11.29 -4.54
C ARG A 74 9.41 12.75 -4.04
N GLY A 75 9.73 12.99 -2.77
CA GLY A 75 9.70 14.31 -2.14
C GLY A 75 8.37 14.65 -1.45
N GLU A 76 7.58 13.64 -1.09
CA GLU A 76 6.34 13.76 -0.30
C GLU A 76 6.60 13.69 1.22
#